data_AF-A0A9E0VNM3-F1
#
_entry.id   AF-A0A9E0VNM3-F1
#
_cell.length_a   1.000
_cell.length_b   1.000
_cell.length_c   1.000
_cell.angle_alpha   90.00
_cell.angle_beta   90.00
_cell.angle_gamma   90.00
#
_symmetry.space_group_name_H-M   'P 1'
#
loop_
_entity.id
_entity.type
_entity.pdbx_description
1 polymer ?
#
loop_
_entity_poly.entity_id
_entity_poly.type
_entity_poly.pdbx_seq_one_letter_code
_entity_poly.pdbx_strand_id
1 'polypeptide(L)'
;MKRTCLILLTALMIISRATLFAESKPRIAILATGGTIAGAASAATQASYIPGVISLEQIISSVPDLTKLAHLNGIQVCNISSQNITPQIWLRLYRISDSLFSNNIADGIVITHGTDTMEETAYFLNLTVRHKRPIVLTGSMRPSTSLSADGPFNLYNAVALASSPASAGKGVMVVM
;
A
#
# COMPACT_ATOMS: atom_id res chain seq x y z
N MET A 1 -8.25 47.58 -30.96
CA MET A 1 -7.13 47.30 -30.04
C MET A 1 -7.54 46.87 -28.63
N LYS A 2 -8.66 47.35 -28.03
CA LYS A 2 -9.03 46.99 -26.64
C LYS A 2 -9.63 45.58 -26.45
N ARG A 3 -10.29 45.00 -27.46
CA ARG A 3 -10.94 43.67 -27.38
C ARG A 3 -9.97 42.49 -27.47
N THR A 4 -8.89 42.65 -28.23
CA THR A 4 -7.83 41.63 -28.39
C THR A 4 -7.01 41.45 -27.11
N CYS A 5 -6.83 42.51 -26.33
CA CYS A 5 -6.09 42.47 -25.05
C CYS A 5 -6.87 41.74 -23.95
N LEU A 6 -8.20 41.86 -23.92
CA LEU A 6 -9.03 41.22 -22.90
C LEU A 6 -9.12 39.69 -23.09
N ILE A 7 -9.18 39.21 -24.34
CA ILE A 7 -9.17 37.78 -24.66
C ILE A 7 -7.82 37.14 -24.30
N LEU A 8 -6.72 37.87 -24.54
CA LEU A 8 -5.37 37.42 -24.19
C LEU A 8 -5.17 37.33 -22.68
N LEU A 9 -5.72 38.27 -21.90
CA LEU A 9 -5.66 38.24 -20.43
C LEU A 9 -6.46 37.08 -19.82
N THR A 10 -7.65 36.78 -20.37
CA THR A 10 -8.46 35.63 -19.92
C THR A 10 -7.82 34.29 -20.28
N ALA A 11 -7.21 34.18 -21.46
CA ALA A 11 -6.47 32.98 -21.85
C ALA A 11 -5.23 32.77 -20.96
N LEU A 12 -4.52 33.84 -20.62
CA LEU A 12 -3.35 33.78 -19.73
C LEU A 12 -3.71 33.37 -18.29
N MET A 13 -4.86 33.83 -17.78
CA MET A 13 -5.36 33.39 -16.46
C MET A 13 -5.85 31.93 -16.44
N ILE A 14 -6.41 31.43 -17.56
CA ILE A 14 -6.80 30.01 -17.68
C ILE A 14 -5.54 29.12 -17.79
N ILE A 15 -4.52 29.56 -18.54
CA ILE A 15 -3.24 28.85 -18.67
C ILE A 15 -2.45 28.86 -17.34
N SER A 16 -2.52 29.94 -16.56
CA SER A 16 -1.86 30.03 -15.25
C SER A 16 -2.48 29.13 -14.16
N ARG A 17 -3.73 28.69 -14.30
CA ARG A 17 -4.34 27.70 -13.39
C ARG A 17 -3.97 26.27 -13.74
N ALA A 18 -3.66 26.00 -15.01
CA ALA A 18 -3.31 24.66 -15.47
C ALA A 18 -1.87 24.23 -15.08
N THR A 19 -1.01 25.17 -14.72
CA THR A 19 0.43 24.92 -14.47
C THR A 19 0.85 24.87 -13.00
N LEU A 20 -0.09 24.95 -12.04
CA LEU A 20 0.21 25.00 -10.60
C LEU A 20 -0.05 23.70 -9.81
N PHE A 21 -0.50 22.64 -10.47
CA PHE A 21 -0.55 21.31 -9.85
C PHE A 21 0.47 20.41 -10.55
N ALA A 22 1.73 20.48 -10.12
CA ALA A 22 2.49 19.24 -10.11
C ALA A 22 1.69 18.30 -9.20
N GLU A 23 1.00 17.32 -9.79
CA GLU A 23 0.18 16.37 -9.04
C GLU A 23 1.11 15.67 -8.05
N SER A 24 1.05 16.08 -6.79
CA SER A 24 1.91 15.52 -5.75
C SER A 24 1.58 14.04 -5.65
N LYS A 25 2.60 13.18 -5.77
CA LYS A 25 2.39 11.73 -5.68
C LYS A 25 1.64 11.40 -4.39
N PRO A 26 0.70 10.43 -4.42
CA PRO A 26 -0.03 10.03 -3.22
C PRO A 26 0.93 9.49 -2.16
N ARG A 27 0.61 9.73 -0.89
CA ARG A 27 1.37 9.23 0.26
C ARG A 27 0.79 7.90 0.68
N ILE A 28 1.57 6.83 0.51
CA ILE A 28 1.15 5.47 0.83
C ILE A 28 1.94 4.97 2.03
N ALA A 29 1.21 4.59 3.09
CA ALA A 29 1.80 3.90 4.22
C ALA A 29 1.79 2.39 3.97
N ILE A 30 2.92 1.72 4.12
CA ILE A 30 3.05 0.27 4.05
C ILE A 30 3.17 -0.29 5.46
N LEU A 31 2.15 -1.00 5.92
CA LEU A 31 2.11 -1.65 7.23
C LEU A 31 2.52 -3.11 7.08
N ALA A 32 3.68 -3.49 7.61
CA ALA A 32 4.18 -4.86 7.52
C ALA A 32 3.77 -5.71 8.72
N THR A 33 3.17 -6.88 8.47
CA THR A 33 2.81 -7.86 9.50
C THR A 33 3.58 -9.18 9.39
N GLY A 34 4.36 -9.36 8.32
CA GLY A 34 5.16 -10.56 8.04
C GLY A 34 4.58 -11.39 6.90
N GLY A 35 4.34 -12.67 7.15
CA GLY A 35 3.87 -13.61 6.14
C GLY A 35 4.93 -14.07 5.14
N THR A 36 4.49 -14.83 4.15
CA THR A 36 5.32 -15.45 3.11
C THR A 36 5.99 -14.42 2.19
N ILE A 37 5.35 -13.26 1.97
CA ILE A 37 5.94 -12.14 1.21
C ILE A 37 7.21 -11.60 1.87
N ALA A 38 7.28 -11.70 3.19
CA ALA A 38 8.45 -11.40 4.01
C ALA A 38 9.23 -12.67 4.40
N GLY A 39 8.93 -13.82 3.79
CA GLY A 39 9.51 -15.11 4.11
C GLY A 39 10.73 -15.44 3.26
N ALA A 40 11.60 -16.31 3.77
CA ALA A 40 12.77 -16.79 3.05
C ALA A 40 12.94 -18.31 3.19
N ALA A 41 13.32 -18.94 2.08
CA ALA A 41 13.78 -20.32 2.00
C ALA A 41 15.30 -20.37 1.76
N SER A 42 15.94 -21.49 2.15
CA SER A 42 17.37 -21.76 1.95
C SER A 42 17.77 -21.99 0.49
N ALA A 43 16.82 -22.37 -0.38
CA ALA A 43 17.03 -22.58 -1.80
C ALA A 43 15.82 -22.10 -2.62
N ALA A 44 16.08 -21.59 -3.83
CA ALA A 44 15.05 -20.98 -4.68
C ALA A 44 13.95 -21.95 -5.17
N THR A 45 14.20 -23.26 -5.13
CA THR A 45 13.25 -24.31 -5.54
C THR A 45 12.55 -24.97 -4.35
N GLN A 46 12.86 -24.55 -3.11
CA GLN A 46 12.37 -25.19 -1.90
C GLN A 46 11.00 -24.63 -1.49
N ALA A 47 10.06 -25.52 -1.20
CA ALA A 47 8.72 -25.15 -0.73
C ALA A 47 8.70 -24.74 0.76
N SER A 48 9.57 -25.31 1.60
CA SER A 48 9.68 -24.96 3.02
C SER A 48 10.43 -23.65 3.21
N TYR A 49 9.85 -22.72 3.98
CA TYR A 49 10.42 -21.41 4.28
C TYR A 49 10.08 -20.97 5.71
N ILE A 50 10.73 -19.90 6.16
CA ILE A 50 10.39 -19.22 7.41
C ILE A 50 9.68 -17.90 7.04
N PRO A 51 8.41 -17.68 7.43
CA PRO A 51 7.71 -16.43 7.16
C PRO A 51 8.24 -15.29 8.04
N GLY A 52 8.16 -14.06 7.56
CA GLY A 52 8.46 -12.87 8.36
C GLY A 52 9.91 -12.76 8.84
N VAL A 53 10.88 -13.02 7.97
CA VAL A 53 12.33 -12.89 8.26
C VAL A 53 13.01 -11.79 7.46
N ILE A 54 12.40 -11.35 6.36
CA ILE A 54 12.87 -10.24 5.53
C ILE A 54 12.30 -8.93 6.08
N SER A 55 13.13 -7.87 6.11
CA SER A 55 12.68 -6.56 6.59
C SER A 55 11.80 -5.85 5.57
N LEU A 56 10.97 -4.92 6.03
CA LEU A 56 10.12 -4.10 5.14
C LEU A 56 10.95 -3.31 4.13
N GLU A 57 12.09 -2.77 4.51
CA GLU A 57 12.99 -2.02 3.63
C GLU A 57 13.55 -2.91 2.51
N GLN A 58 13.85 -4.18 2.83
CA GLN A 58 14.27 -5.17 1.84
C GLN A 58 13.13 -5.52 0.88
N ILE A 59 11.90 -5.67 1.38
CA ILE A 59 10.72 -5.91 0.54
C ILE A 59 10.47 -4.74 -0.40
N ILE A 60 10.48 -3.50 0.10
CA ILE A 60 10.26 -2.30 -0.72
C ILE A 60 11.38 -2.16 -1.77
N SER A 61 12.64 -2.40 -1.40
CA SER A 61 13.76 -2.30 -2.34
C SER A 61 13.79 -3.42 -3.39
N SER A 62 13.11 -4.54 -3.15
CA SER A 62 12.97 -5.63 -4.14
C SER A 62 12.07 -5.27 -5.33
N VAL A 63 11.31 -4.18 -5.24
CA VAL A 63 10.39 -3.73 -6.30
C VAL A 63 10.87 -2.39 -6.84
N PRO A 64 11.63 -2.39 -7.95
CA PRO A 64 11.94 -1.17 -8.67
C PRO A 64 10.66 -0.40 -8.98
N ASP A 65 10.75 0.93 -9.01
CA ASP A 65 9.67 1.84 -9.45
C ASP A 65 8.49 2.06 -8.51
N LEU A 66 8.44 1.47 -7.32
CA LEU A 66 7.42 1.82 -6.32
C LEU A 66 7.41 3.33 -6.00
N THR A 67 8.57 3.96 -5.94
CA THR A 67 8.72 5.42 -5.70
C THR A 67 8.28 6.26 -6.89
N LYS A 68 8.06 5.67 -8.08
CA LYS A 68 7.42 6.34 -9.21
C LYS A 68 5.92 6.49 -9.00
N LEU A 69 5.29 5.53 -8.31
CA LEU A 69 3.85 5.53 -8.02
C LEU A 69 3.49 6.47 -6.85
N ALA A 70 4.26 6.44 -5.77
CA ALA A 70 3.86 7.06 -4.51
C ALA A 70 5.06 7.52 -3.65
N HIS A 71 4.78 8.43 -2.71
CA HIS A 71 5.65 8.66 -1.56
C HIS A 71 5.37 7.59 -0.51
N LEU A 72 6.36 6.73 -0.25
CA LEU A 72 6.19 5.58 0.64
C LEU A 72 6.67 5.88 2.06
N ASN A 73 5.89 5.44 3.04
CA ASN A 73 6.30 5.39 4.44
C ASN A 73 6.10 3.96 4.97
N GLY A 74 7.18 3.29 5.39
CA GLY A 74 7.13 1.94 5.92
C GLY A 74 6.93 1.92 7.44
N ILE A 75 6.04 1.05 7.92
CA ILE A 75 5.80 0.82 9.36
C ILE A 75 5.78 -0.68 9.63
N GLN A 76 6.74 -1.18 10.41
CA GLN A 76 6.71 -2.56 10.90
C GLN A 76 5.73 -2.67 12.07
N VAL A 77 4.61 -3.38 11.88
CA VAL A 77 3.60 -3.60 12.92
C VAL A 77 3.93 -4.85 13.74
N CYS A 78 4.23 -5.94 13.06
CA CYS A 78 4.74 -7.21 13.59
C CYS A 78 5.43 -7.97 12.46
N ASN A 79 6.10 -9.10 12.76
CA ASN A 79 6.74 -9.92 11.73
C ASN A 79 6.53 -11.40 12.05
N ILE A 80 5.33 -11.91 11.75
CA ILE A 80 4.88 -13.25 12.17
C ILE A 80 4.16 -13.99 11.03
N SER A 81 3.90 -15.29 11.21
CA SER A 81 2.93 -16.03 10.41
C SER A 81 1.52 -15.47 10.64
N SER A 82 0.71 -15.39 9.58
CA SER A 82 -0.68 -14.92 9.66
C SER A 82 -1.54 -15.78 10.59
N GLN A 83 -1.22 -17.06 10.73
CA GLN A 83 -1.88 -17.97 11.69
C GLN A 83 -1.73 -17.52 13.15
N ASN A 84 -0.72 -16.69 13.46
CA ASN A 84 -0.44 -16.19 14.80
C ASN A 84 -0.97 -14.76 15.02
N ILE A 85 -1.76 -14.21 14.08
CA ILE A 85 -2.36 -12.90 14.25
C ILE A 85 -3.47 -12.98 15.30
N THR A 86 -3.41 -12.05 16.25
CA THR A 86 -4.35 -11.98 17.36
C THR A 86 -5.26 -10.76 17.24
N PRO A 87 -6.40 -10.74 17.95
CA PRO A 87 -7.25 -9.55 18.03
C PRO A 87 -6.52 -8.28 18.48
N GLN A 88 -5.48 -8.40 19.31
CA GLN A 88 -4.65 -7.26 19.72
C GLN A 88 -3.86 -6.68 18.55
N ILE A 89 -3.38 -7.52 17.64
CA ILE A 89 -2.71 -7.08 16.40
C ILE A 89 -3.72 -6.42 15.46
N TRP A 90 -4.93 -6.97 15.33
CA TRP A 90 -6.01 -6.33 14.58
C TRP A 90 -6.36 -4.93 15.13
N LEU A 91 -6.52 -4.79 16.44
CA LEU A 91 -6.76 -3.49 17.07
C LEU A 91 -5.58 -2.53 16.86
N ARG A 92 -4.34 -3.03 16.83
CA ARG A 92 -3.16 -2.22 16.53
C ARG A 92 -3.17 -1.74 15.08
N LEU A 93 -3.48 -2.60 14.11
CA LEU A 93 -3.65 -2.23 12.70
C LEU A 93 -4.72 -1.16 12.55
N TYR A 94 -5.90 -1.37 13.13
CA TYR A 94 -6.99 -0.39 13.13
C TYR A 94 -6.54 0.97 13.67
N ARG A 95 -5.89 1.01 14.86
CA ARG A 95 -5.45 2.28 15.48
C ARG A 95 -4.42 3.02 14.62
N ILE A 96 -3.48 2.30 14.01
CA ILE A 96 -2.48 2.88 13.13
C ILE A 96 -3.17 3.43 11.87
N SER A 97 -4.02 2.63 11.22
CA SER A 97 -4.73 3.05 10.01
C SER A 97 -5.63 4.26 10.25
N ASP A 98 -6.42 4.24 11.32
CA ASP A 98 -7.29 5.36 11.68
C ASP A 98 -6.48 6.62 12.03
N SER A 99 -5.37 6.48 12.77
CA SER A 99 -4.49 7.62 13.07
C SER A 99 -3.85 8.23 11.82
N LEU A 100 -3.31 7.40 10.91
CA LEU A 100 -2.72 7.88 9.66
C LEU A 100 -3.73 8.65 8.81
N PHE A 101 -4.96 8.17 8.78
CA PHE A 101 -6.03 8.82 8.06
C PHE A 101 -6.53 10.09 8.76
N SER A 102 -6.94 10.00 10.02
CA SER A 102 -7.51 11.11 10.80
C SER A 102 -6.55 12.30 10.91
N ASN A 103 -5.24 12.05 10.98
CA ASN A 103 -4.21 13.10 10.99
C ASN A 103 -3.73 13.54 9.60
N ASN A 104 -4.40 13.07 8.54
CA ASN A 104 -4.05 13.37 7.15
C ASN A 104 -2.59 13.09 6.80
N ILE A 105 -2.03 11.99 7.30
CA ILE A 105 -0.62 11.57 7.07
C ILE A 105 -0.52 10.72 5.81
N ALA A 106 -1.54 9.91 5.52
CA ALA A 106 -1.58 9.02 4.36
C ALA A 106 -2.84 9.23 3.50
N ASP A 107 -2.67 9.03 2.20
CA ASP A 107 -3.74 9.07 1.19
C ASP A 107 -4.26 7.65 0.88
N GLY A 108 -3.45 6.62 1.16
CA GLY A 108 -3.82 5.20 1.10
C GLY A 108 -2.91 4.35 1.98
N ILE A 109 -3.33 3.12 2.28
CA ILE A 109 -2.58 2.16 3.09
C ILE A 109 -2.45 0.84 2.33
N VAL A 110 -1.24 0.28 2.33
CA VAL A 110 -0.98 -1.11 1.93
C VAL A 110 -0.58 -1.90 3.16
N ILE A 111 -1.09 -3.12 3.31
CA ILE A 111 -0.72 -4.02 4.41
C ILE A 111 -0.11 -5.28 3.80
N THR A 112 1.17 -5.56 4.08
CA THR A 112 1.78 -6.83 3.70
C THR A 112 1.50 -7.87 4.76
N HIS A 113 0.92 -9.00 4.34
CA HIS A 113 0.32 -9.98 5.24
C HIS A 113 0.55 -11.41 4.74
N GLY A 114 0.50 -12.38 5.66
CA GLY A 114 0.45 -13.80 5.29
C GLY A 114 -0.92 -14.20 4.76
N THR A 115 -0.97 -15.13 3.82
CA THR A 115 -2.19 -15.47 3.07
C THR A 115 -3.24 -16.19 3.92
N ASP A 116 -2.82 -17.02 4.88
CA ASP A 116 -3.70 -17.97 5.57
C ASP A 116 -4.88 -17.33 6.31
N THR A 117 -4.69 -16.12 6.85
CA THR A 117 -5.73 -15.39 7.60
C THR A 117 -5.89 -13.94 7.09
N MET A 118 -5.43 -13.68 5.85
CA MET A 118 -5.53 -12.34 5.25
C MET A 118 -6.98 -11.89 5.12
N GLU A 119 -7.87 -12.81 4.75
CA GLU A 119 -9.31 -12.57 4.63
C GLU A 119 -9.95 -12.11 5.93
N GLU A 120 -9.54 -12.68 7.07
CA GLU A 120 -10.04 -12.31 8.39
C GLU A 120 -9.62 -10.88 8.77
N THR A 121 -8.33 -10.56 8.58
CA THR A 121 -7.81 -9.20 8.82
C THR A 121 -8.47 -8.19 7.88
N ALA A 122 -8.63 -8.52 6.59
CA ALA A 122 -9.29 -7.67 5.61
C ALA A 122 -10.74 -7.38 6.03
N TYR A 123 -11.48 -8.42 6.42
CA TYR A 123 -12.87 -8.30 6.85
C TYR A 123 -13.00 -7.46 8.13
N PHE A 124 -12.14 -7.71 9.13
CA PHE A 124 -12.11 -6.92 10.36
C PHE A 124 -11.89 -5.43 10.08
N LEU A 125 -10.91 -5.09 9.25
CA LEU A 125 -10.62 -3.69 8.91
C LEU A 125 -11.74 -3.07 8.08
N ASN A 126 -12.40 -3.84 7.21
CA ASN A 126 -13.53 -3.37 6.42
C ASN A 126 -14.73 -2.95 7.29
N LEU A 127 -14.95 -3.66 8.40
CA LEU A 127 -16.03 -3.34 9.33
C LEU A 127 -15.68 -2.18 10.27
N THR A 128 -14.40 -1.98 10.58
CA THR A 128 -13.96 -1.08 11.66
C THR A 128 -13.45 0.26 11.18
N VAL A 129 -12.73 0.33 10.05
CA VAL A 129 -12.16 1.58 9.54
C VAL A 129 -13.25 2.42 8.86
N ARG A 130 -13.46 3.64 9.36
CA ARG A 130 -14.52 4.57 8.88
C ARG A 130 -13.97 5.70 8.00
N HIS A 131 -13.08 5.35 7.05
CA HIS A 131 -12.53 6.29 6.07
C HIS A 131 -12.82 5.82 4.65
N LYS A 132 -12.97 6.78 3.72
CA LYS A 132 -13.13 6.48 2.28
C LYS A 132 -11.80 6.20 1.57
N ARG A 133 -10.67 6.51 2.20
CA ARG A 133 -9.34 6.25 1.62
C ARG A 133 -9.06 4.75 1.54
N PRO A 134 -8.37 4.27 0.50
CA PRO A 134 -8.19 2.86 0.27
C PRO A 134 -7.25 2.22 1.30
N ILE A 135 -7.63 1.02 1.74
CA ILE A 135 -6.74 0.06 2.42
C ILE A 135 -6.68 -1.18 1.52
N VAL A 136 -5.47 -1.59 1.17
CA VAL A 136 -5.21 -2.75 0.32
C VAL A 136 -4.33 -3.74 1.07
N LEU A 137 -4.81 -4.96 1.28
CA LEU A 137 -3.96 -6.06 1.76
C LEU A 137 -3.33 -6.76 0.57
N THR A 138 -2.09 -7.22 0.76
CA THR A 138 -1.39 -8.03 -0.22
C THR A 138 -0.45 -9.02 0.46
N GLY A 139 -0.09 -10.07 -0.25
CA GLY A 139 0.80 -11.13 0.22
C GLY A 139 1.36 -11.92 -0.96
N SER A 140 1.95 -13.07 -0.67
CA SER A 140 2.48 -13.96 -1.70
C SER A 140 2.27 -15.42 -1.31
N MET A 141 2.13 -16.27 -2.32
CA MET A 141 2.09 -17.73 -2.16
C MET A 141 3.50 -18.33 -2.15
N ARG A 142 4.49 -17.62 -2.69
CA ARG A 142 5.91 -18.05 -2.69
C ARG A 142 6.77 -17.14 -1.83
N PRO A 143 7.78 -17.69 -1.10
CA PRO A 143 8.70 -16.88 -0.32
C PRO A 143 9.54 -15.98 -1.24
N SER A 144 10.06 -14.89 -0.69
CA SER A 144 10.85 -13.88 -1.43
C SER A 144 12.08 -14.44 -2.15
N THR A 145 12.67 -15.53 -1.65
CA THR A 145 13.84 -16.19 -2.25
C THR A 145 13.50 -17.22 -3.32
N SER A 146 12.21 -17.49 -3.55
CA SER A 146 11.75 -18.48 -4.53
C SER A 146 12.03 -18.03 -5.95
N LEU A 147 12.29 -19.00 -6.82
CA LEU A 147 12.17 -18.78 -8.26
C LEU A 147 10.73 -18.34 -8.57
N SER A 148 10.59 -17.29 -9.38
CA SER A 148 9.29 -16.73 -9.77
C SER A 148 8.40 -16.35 -8.58
N ALA A 149 8.99 -15.72 -7.56
CA ALA A 149 8.26 -15.13 -6.45
C ALA A 149 7.23 -14.10 -6.93
N ASP A 150 6.01 -14.20 -6.42
CA ASP A 150 4.85 -13.36 -6.77
C ASP A 150 4.77 -12.06 -5.95
N GLY A 151 5.38 -12.04 -4.76
CA GLY A 151 5.39 -10.89 -3.85
C GLY A 151 5.75 -9.54 -4.45
N PRO A 152 6.84 -9.42 -5.25
CA PRO A 152 7.23 -8.14 -5.85
C PRO A 152 6.14 -7.50 -6.73
N PHE A 153 5.51 -8.29 -7.60
CA PHE A 153 4.48 -7.78 -8.50
C PHE A 153 3.17 -7.48 -7.75
N ASN A 154 2.84 -8.30 -6.76
CA ASN A 154 1.67 -8.11 -5.89
C ASN A 154 1.78 -6.81 -5.10
N LEU A 155 2.96 -6.53 -4.54
CA LEU A 155 3.23 -5.28 -3.83
C LEU A 155 3.13 -4.07 -4.76
N TYR A 156 3.67 -4.16 -5.98
CA TYR A 156 3.53 -3.09 -6.99
C TYR A 156 2.06 -2.78 -7.26
N ASN A 157 1.26 -3.81 -7.54
CA ASN A 157 -0.17 -3.66 -7.81
C ASN A 157 -0.94 -3.13 -6.60
N ALA A 158 -0.56 -3.54 -5.38
CA ALA A 158 -1.17 -3.04 -4.15
C ALA A 158 -0.92 -1.54 -3.96
N VAL A 159 0.32 -1.09 -4.19
CA VAL A 159 0.66 0.33 -4.12
C VAL A 159 -0.04 1.12 -5.23
N ALA A 160 -0.08 0.60 -6.47
CA ALA A 160 -0.80 1.24 -7.57
C ALA A 160 -2.30 1.38 -7.27
N LEU A 161 -2.92 0.34 -6.73
CA LEU A 161 -4.33 0.35 -6.35
C LEU A 161 -4.61 1.30 -5.18
N ALA A 162 -3.76 1.31 -4.15
CA ALA A 162 -3.88 2.22 -3.02
C ALA A 162 -3.62 3.70 -3.41
N SER A 163 -2.89 3.92 -4.49
CA SER A 163 -2.59 5.24 -5.06
C SER A 163 -3.71 5.78 -5.96
N SER A 164 -4.65 4.92 -6.39
CA SER A 164 -5.68 5.30 -7.35
C SER A 164 -6.86 6.02 -6.69
N PRO A 165 -7.26 7.21 -7.18
CA PRO A 165 -8.47 7.89 -6.72
C PRO A 165 -9.75 7.06 -6.92
N ALA A 166 -9.77 6.17 -7.93
CA ALA A 166 -10.93 5.31 -8.22
C ALA A 166 -11.16 4.22 -7.16
N SER A 167 -10.15 3.96 -6.31
CA SER A 167 -10.21 3.02 -5.20
C SER A 167 -10.92 3.57 -3.96
N ALA A 168 -11.18 4.88 -3.93
CA ALA A 168 -11.85 5.51 -2.80
C ALA A 168 -13.28 4.97 -2.61
N GLY A 169 -13.63 4.65 -1.36
CA GLY A 169 -14.96 4.19 -0.99
C GLY A 169 -15.30 2.76 -1.43
N LYS A 170 -14.31 1.98 -1.90
CA LYS A 170 -14.49 0.57 -2.30
C LYS A 170 -14.40 -0.44 -1.14
N GLY A 171 -14.28 0.06 0.09
CA GLY A 171 -13.99 -0.76 1.26
C GLY A 171 -12.52 -1.19 1.31
N VAL A 172 -12.23 -2.19 2.14
CA VAL A 172 -10.91 -2.84 2.15
C VAL A 172 -10.83 -3.81 0.98
N MET A 173 -9.70 -3.80 0.27
CA MET A 173 -9.45 -4.66 -0.89
C MET A 173 -8.28 -5.58 -0.64
N VAL A 174 -8.23 -6.68 -1.40
CA VAL A 174 -7.09 -7.61 -1.46
C VAL A 174 -6.60 -7.65 -2.90
N VAL A 175 -5.28 -7.62 -3.11
CA VAL A 175 -4.68 -7.87 -4.42
C VAL A 175 -3.52 -8.86 -4.29
N MET A 176 -3.48 -9.82 -5.22
CA MET A 176 -2.54 -10.95 -5.27
C MET A 176 -2.19 -11.30 -6.72
#